data_AF-A0A182HBA8-F1
#
_entry.id   AF-A0A182HBA8-F1
#
_cell.length_a   1.000
_cell.length_b   1.000
_cell.length_c   1.000
_cell.angle_alpha   90.00
_cell.angle_beta   90.00
_cell.angle_gamma   90.00
#
_symmetry.space_group_name_H-M   'P 1'
#
loop_
_entity.id
_entity.type
_entity.pdbx_description
1 polymer ?
#
loop_
_entity_poly.entity_id
_entity_poly.type
_entity_poly.pdbx_seq_one_letter_code
_entity_poly.pdbx_strand_id
1 'polypeptide(L)' 'MLLYNGYAYIKDRQAQKSCNWKCSLFGKLKCRTRAVTKEVNGRQMMKITKSLHNHTRDVYSFDKCKKSKE' A
#
# COMPACT_ATOMS: atom_id res chain seq x y z
N MET A 1 5.83 -3.77 3.51
CA MET A 1 5.17 -3.16 2.34
C MET A 1 3.74 -3.68 2.27
N LEU A 2 2.76 -2.85 1.90
CA LEU A 2 1.36 -3.27 1.77
C LEU A 2 1.04 -3.47 0.29
N LEU A 3 0.46 -4.62 -0.05
CA LEU A 3 0.02 -4.96 -1.40
C LEU A 3 -1.49 -4.99 -1.43
N TYR A 4 -2.10 -4.17 -2.29
CA TYR A 4 -3.55 -4.15 -2.41
C TYR A 4 -3.96 -3.90 -3.86
N ASN A 5 -4.80 -4.80 -4.39
CA ASN A 5 -5.31 -4.74 -5.76
C ASN A 5 -4.20 -4.63 -6.84
N GLY A 6 -3.04 -5.25 -6.59
CA GLY A 6 -1.87 -5.16 -7.47
C GLY A 6 -1.06 -3.86 -7.34
N TYR A 7 -1.39 -3.00 -6.39
CA TYR A 7 -0.66 -1.77 -6.10
C TYR A 7 0.21 -1.91 -4.85
N ALA A 8 1.46 -1.43 -4.91
CA ALA A 8 2.37 -1.38 -3.79
C ALA A 8 2.23 -0.07 -3.01
N TYR A 9 2.11 -0.20 -1.69
CA TYR A 9 2.12 0.91 -0.77
C TYR A 9 3.24 0.74 0.26
N ILE A 10 3.88 1.87 0.58
CA ILE A 10 4.91 1.98 1.60
C ILE A 10 4.36 2.74 2.81
N LYS A 11 4.91 2.46 4.00
CA LYS A 11 4.50 3.16 5.22
C LYS A 11 4.86 4.64 5.09
N ASP A 12 3.89 5.51 5.32
CA ASP A 12 4.07 6.97 5.34
C ASP A 12 4.13 7.47 6.77
N ARG A 13 3.08 7.19 7.56
CA ARG A 13 2.99 7.58 8.96
C ARG A 13 2.36 6.45 9.76
N GLN A 14 3.02 6.03 10.82
CA GLN A 14 2.47 5.06 11.76
C GLN A 14 1.94 5.81 13.00
N ALA A 15 0.74 5.46 13.42
CA ALA A 15 0.12 5.83 14.68
C ALA A 15 -0.09 4.57 15.53
N GLN A 16 -0.51 4.73 16.79
CA GLN A 16 -0.69 3.59 17.71
C GLN A 16 -1.65 2.52 17.19
N LYS A 17 -2.79 2.94 16.63
CA LYS A 17 -3.86 2.04 16.15
C LYS A 17 -4.12 2.15 14.65
N SER A 18 -3.31 2.92 13.92
CA SER A 18 -3.46 3.08 12.48
C SER A 18 -2.13 3.31 11.78
N CYS A 19 -2.01 2.86 10.54
CA CYS A 19 -0.90 3.17 9.66
C CYS A 19 -1.43 3.82 8.39
N ASN A 20 -0.91 5.00 8.07
CA ASN A 20 -1.08 5.63 6.77
C ASN A 20 -0.03 5.09 5.80
N TRP A 21 -0.50 4.72 4.62
CA TRP A 21 0.27 4.16 3.54
C TRP A 21 0.17 5.08 2.32
N LYS A 22 1.30 5.25 1.63
CA LYS A 22 1.38 5.98 0.36
C LYS A 22 1.81 5.04 -0.76
N CYS A 23 1.43 5.34 -1.99
CA CYS A 23 1.91 4.59 -3.14
C CYS A 23 3.45 4.60 -3.17
N SER A 24 4.06 3.45 -3.46
CA SER A 24 5.53 3.33 -3.64
C SER A 24 6.04 4.25 -4.77
N LEU A 25 5.19 4.51 -5.77
CA LEU A 25 5.49 5.33 -6.94
C LEU A 25 5.20 6.82 -6.72
N PHE A 26 4.98 7.26 -5.47
CA PHE A 26 4.86 8.69 -5.16
C PHE A 26 6.12 9.47 -5.61
N GLY A 27 7.31 8.90 -5.44
CA GLY A 27 8.56 9.54 -5.89
C GLY A 27 8.74 9.54 -7.40
N LYS A 28 8.42 8.43 -8.08
CA LYS A 28 8.64 8.26 -9.53
C LYS A 28 7.55 8.89 -10.40
N LEU A 29 6.28 8.65 -10.07
CA LEU A 29 5.12 9.02 -10.89
C LEU A 29 4.21 10.05 -10.21
N LYS A 30 4.65 10.63 -9.08
CA LYS A 30 3.86 11.57 -8.26
C LYS A 30 2.46 11.04 -7.90
N CYS A 31 2.33 9.72 -7.77
CA CYS A 31 1.06 9.05 -7.52
C CYS A 31 0.50 9.43 -6.14
N ARG A 32 -0.69 10.07 -6.10
CA ARG A 32 -1.30 10.61 -4.88
C ARG A 32 -2.18 9.62 -4.11
N THR A 33 -2.20 8.35 -4.51
CA THR A 33 -2.98 7.31 -3.84
C THR A 33 -2.52 7.14 -2.38
N ARG A 34 -3.51 7.06 -1.48
CA ARG A 34 -3.30 6.85 -0.05
C ARG A 34 -4.22 5.76 0.46
N ALA A 35 -3.67 4.92 1.33
CA ALA A 35 -4.42 3.91 2.05
C ALA A 35 -4.17 4.05 3.55
N VAL A 36 -5.11 3.59 4.36
CA VAL A 36 -5.00 3.62 5.82
C VAL A 36 -5.41 2.26 6.33
N THR A 37 -4.57 1.64 7.13
CA THR A 37 -4.95 0.47 7.91
C THR A 37 -5.18 0.92 9.34
N LYS A 38 -6.25 0.46 9.98
CA LYS A 38 -6.56 0.74 11.38
C LYS A 38 -6.98 -0.55 12.08
N GLU A 39 -6.63 -0.69 13.34
CA GLU A 39 -7.13 -1.78 14.17
C GLU A 39 -8.36 -1.30 14.95
N VAL A 40 -9.48 -2.01 14.79
CA VAL A 40 -10.74 -1.72 15.48
C VAL A 40 -11.25 -3.03 16.07
N ASN A 41 -11.42 -3.08 17.40
CA ASN A 41 -11.89 -4.26 18.12
C ASN A 41 -11.04 -5.53 17.85
N GLY A 42 -9.72 -5.38 17.79
CA GLY A 42 -8.80 -6.49 17.46
C GLY A 42 -8.84 -6.96 16.00
N ARG A 43 -9.62 -6.29 15.13
CA ARG A 43 -9.65 -6.56 13.69
C ARG A 43 -8.88 -5.50 12.93
N GLN A 44 -7.99 -5.94 12.05
CA GLN A 44 -7.32 -5.06 11.11
C GLN A 44 -8.29 -4.68 9.98
N MET A 45 -8.62 -3.40 9.89
CA MET A 45 -9.41 -2.82 8.81
C MET A 45 -8.52 -2.00 7.89
N MET A 46 -8.78 -2.08 6.59
CA MET A 46 -8.11 -1.27 5.59
C MET A 46 -9.12 -0.40 4.86
N LYS A 47 -8.79 0.88 4.68
CA LYS A 47 -9.57 1.83 3.88
C LYS A 47 -8.65 2.52 2.89
N ILE A 48 -9.06 2.56 1.62
CA ILE A 48 -8.42 3.42 0.62
C ILE A 48 -9.02 4.82 0.76
N THR A 49 -8.18 5.82 1.04
CA THR A 49 -8.63 7.22 1.17
C THR A 49 -8.62 7.94 -0.17
N LYS A 50 -7.62 7.63 -1.02
CA LYS A 50 -7.56 8.08 -2.41
C LYS A 50 -7.22 6.88 -3.26
N SER A 51 -8.13 6.44 -4.12
CA SER A 51 -7.97 5.29 -5.01
C SER A 51 -7.39 5.66 -6.39
N LEU A 52 -7.23 6.95 -6.67
CA LEU A 52 -6.80 7.43 -7.98
C LEU A 52 -5.30 7.24 -8.19
N HIS A 53 -4.94 6.16 -8.87
CA HIS A 53 -3.59 5.93 -9.36
C HIS A 53 -3.42 6.55 -10.74
N ASN A 54 -2.32 7.27 -10.95
CA ASN A 54 -1.95 7.81 -12.27
C ASN A 54 -1.07 6.84 -13.08
N HIS A 55 -1.18 5.55 -12.79
CA HIS A 55 -0.35 4.53 -13.41
C HIS A 55 -1.03 3.16 -13.31
N THR A 56 -0.63 2.26 -14.20
CA THR A 56 -1.08 0.87 -14.19
C THR A 56 -0.28 0.07 -13.16
N ARG A 57 -0.74 -1.15 -12.87
CA ARG A 57 -0.03 -2.10 -12.00
C ARG A 57 1.30 -2.62 -12.60
N ASP A 58 1.50 -2.43 -13.90
CA ASP A 58 2.66 -2.96 -14.64
C ASP A 58 3.98 -2.26 -14.26
N VAL A 59 3.88 -0.99 -13.88
CA VAL A 59 5.04 -0.18 -13.49
C VAL A 59 5.66 -0.60 -12.15
N TYR A 60 4.97 -1.46 -11.38
CA TYR A 60 5.57 -2.06 -10.20
C TYR A 60 6.46 -3.22 -10.63
N SER A 61 7.78 -3.01 -10.61
CA SER A 61 8.73 -4.10 -10.52
C SER A 61 8.64 -4.70 -9.12
N PHE A 62 7.63 -5.53 -8.89
CA PHE A 62 7.71 -6.51 -7.82
C PHE A 62 8.74 -7.52 -8.28
N ASP A 63 9.99 -7.39 -7.82
CA ASP A 63 10.91 -8.52 -7.80
C ASP A 63 10.14 -9.69 -7.21
N LYS A 64 9.79 -10.66 -8.07
CA LYS A 64 9.02 -11.84 -7.69
C LYS A 64 9.90 -12.74 -6.83
N CYS A 65 10.22 -12.33 -5.61
CA CYS A 65 10.67 -13.25 -4.58
C CYS A 65 9.43 -13.84 -3.90
N LYS A 66 8.69 -14.68 -4.62
CA LYS A 66 7.87 -15.72 -4.00
C LYS A 66 8.56 -17.04 -4.32
N LYS A 67 9.27 -17.61 -3.34
CA LYS A 67 9.28 -19.05 -3.03
C LYS A 67 9.76 -19.26 -1.59
N SER A 68 8.85 -19.16 -0.62
CA SER A 68 8.92 -20.07 0.52
C SER A 68 8.14 -21.30 0.07
N LYS A 69 8.86 -22.30 -0.45
CA LYS A 69 8.36 -23.66 -0.57
C LYS A 69 8.44 -24.26 0.83
N GLU A 70 7.33 -24.76 1.35
CA GLU A 70 7.33 -25.88 2.31
C GLU A 70 7.57 -27.19 1.56
#